data_AF-A0A7V2SWK1-F1
#
_entry.id   AF-A0A7V2SWK1-F1
#
_cell.length_a   1.000
_cell.length_b   1.000
_cell.length_c   1.000
_cell.angle_alpha   90.00
_cell.angle_beta   90.00
_cell.angle_gamma   90.00
#
_symmetry.space_group_name_H-M   'P 1'
#
loop_
_entity.id
_entity.type
_entity.pdbx_description
1 polymer ?
#
loop_
_entity_poly.entity_id
_entity_poly.type
_entity_poly.pdbx_seq_one_letter_code
_entity_poly.pdbx_strand_id
1 'polypeptide(L)'
;MKGLLKNVVEQMASLSLCTWLLAAMCTVLFWGLYHIKDNEMALSSLGTMNLFEWLIRYETIYPGKLWWFASFVLFVFILSINTLFCTLRRIRPILATILKARETKGPLFKRLMIHGIHLSFLMITLGYFLSFTKSDIHPSIILTPNGPSHKIDEDTTIRLMTIKKLFYKGHMEAMKGRIVGVDATL
;
A
#
# COMPACT_ATOMS: atom_id res chain seq x y z
N MET A 1 -25.06 -24.79 10.85
CA MET A 1 -24.40 -23.89 9.87
C MET A 1 -24.71 -22.40 10.09
N LYS A 2 -25.98 -21.98 10.24
CA LYS A 2 -26.35 -20.55 10.47
C LYS A 2 -25.72 -19.90 11.72
N GLY A 3 -25.54 -20.65 12.81
CA GLY A 3 -24.93 -20.14 14.05
C GLY A 3 -23.42 -19.88 13.93
N LEU A 4 -22.70 -20.72 13.20
CA LEU A 4 -21.24 -20.64 13.06
C LEU A 4 -20.83 -19.42 12.21
N LEU A 5 -21.58 -19.15 11.14
CA LEU A 5 -21.40 -17.96 10.30
C LEU A 5 -21.64 -16.66 11.09
N LYS A 6 -22.66 -16.66 11.96
CA LYS A 6 -22.99 -15.50 12.80
C LYS A 6 -21.86 -15.18 13.78
N ASN A 7 -21.30 -16.21 14.42
CA ASN A 7 -20.19 -16.05 15.37
C ASN A 7 -18.93 -15.51 14.68
N VAL A 8 -18.59 -16.02 13.49
CA VAL A 8 -17.44 -15.50 12.71
C VAL A 8 -17.64 -14.03 12.35
N VAL A 9 -18.83 -13.64 11.89
CA VAL A 9 -19.14 -12.24 11.56
C VAL A 9 -19.07 -11.34 12.81
N GLU A 10 -19.54 -11.81 13.96
CA GLU A 10 -19.48 -11.05 15.21
C GLU A 10 -18.04 -10.84 15.68
N GLN A 11 -17.20 -11.86 15.57
CA GLN A 11 -15.78 -11.81 15.92
C GLN A 11 -15.00 -10.91 14.95
N MET A 12 -15.28 -11.03 13.64
CA MET A 12 -14.71 -10.17 12.60
C MET A 12 -15.17 -8.72 12.70
N ALA A 13 -16.30 -8.43 13.34
CA ALA A 13 -16.77 -7.07 13.60
C ALA A 13 -16.37 -6.54 14.99
N SER A 14 -15.46 -7.22 15.71
CA SER A 14 -15.06 -6.83 17.05
C SER A 14 -13.95 -5.79 17.04
N LEU A 15 -14.03 -4.83 17.98
CA LEU A 15 -13.00 -3.83 18.20
C LEU A 15 -11.73 -4.45 18.80
N SER A 16 -11.88 -5.50 19.61
CA SER A 16 -10.76 -6.23 20.22
C SER A 16 -9.86 -6.86 19.15
N LEU A 17 -10.45 -7.46 18.10
CA LEU A 17 -9.66 -8.01 17.00
C LEU A 17 -8.85 -6.92 16.29
N CYS A 18 -9.44 -5.74 16.06
CA CYS A 18 -8.73 -4.58 15.49
C CYS A 18 -7.51 -4.18 16.34
N THR A 19 -7.68 -4.05 17.66
CA THR A 19 -6.58 -3.68 18.56
C THR A 19 -5.47 -4.72 18.58
N TRP A 20 -5.82 -6.02 18.56
CA TRP A 20 -4.85 -7.10 18.53
C TRP A 20 -4.11 -7.17 17.19
N LEU A 21 -4.80 -6.98 16.06
CA LEU A 21 -4.17 -6.92 14.74
C LEU A 21 -3.21 -5.75 14.63
N LEU A 22 -3.60 -4.58 15.14
CA LEU A 22 -2.73 -3.40 15.11
C LEU A 22 -1.47 -3.61 15.96
N ALA A 23 -1.61 -4.17 17.17
CA ALA A 23 -0.48 -4.55 18.01
C ALA A 23 0.43 -5.57 17.32
N ALA A 24 -0.14 -6.61 16.71
CA ALA A 24 0.62 -7.63 15.98
C ALA A 24 1.36 -7.04 14.77
N MET A 25 0.75 -6.09 14.04
CA MET A 25 1.40 -5.36 12.95
C MET A 25 2.59 -4.54 13.47
N CYS A 26 2.44 -3.82 14.58
CA CYS A 26 3.54 -3.08 15.19
C CYS A 26 4.70 -4.01 15.56
N THR A 27 4.42 -5.17 16.16
CA THR A 27 5.44 -6.17 16.50
C THR A 27 6.13 -6.70 15.24
N VAL A 28 5.38 -7.07 14.20
CA VAL A 28 5.96 -7.57 12.94
C VAL A 28 6.81 -6.52 12.25
N LEU A 29 6.37 -5.26 12.21
CA LEU A 29 7.17 -4.16 11.66
C LEU A 29 8.45 -3.91 12.46
N PHE A 30 8.37 -4.03 13.79
CA PHE A 30 9.55 -3.94 14.65
C PHE A 30 10.57 -5.03 14.31
N TRP A 31 10.14 -6.27 14.13
CA TRP A 31 11.00 -7.35 13.63
C TRP A 31 11.54 -7.08 12.22
N GLY A 32 10.71 -6.52 11.33
CA GLY A 32 11.11 -6.11 9.99
C GLY A 32 12.27 -5.12 10.01
N LEU A 33 12.26 -4.13 10.91
CA LEU A 33 13.35 -3.16 11.05
C LEU A 33 14.71 -3.81 11.32
N TYR A 34 14.75 -4.89 12.10
CA TYR A 34 15.99 -5.64 12.33
C TYR A 34 16.47 -6.37 11.06
N HIS A 35 15.54 -6.96 10.30
CA HIS A 35 15.86 -7.71 9.10
C HIS A 35 16.18 -6.86 7.86
N ILE A 36 15.81 -5.57 7.85
CA ILE A 36 16.07 -4.65 6.73
C ILE A 36 17.57 -4.45 6.50
N LYS A 37 18.37 -4.34 7.57
CA LYS A 37 19.82 -4.08 7.47
C LYS A 37 20.57 -5.16 6.70
N ASP A 38 20.10 -6.40 6.80
CA ASP A 38 20.77 -7.54 6.15
C ASP A 38 20.30 -7.77 4.70
N ASN A 39 19.25 -7.07 4.24
CA ASN A 39 18.57 -7.37 2.98
C ASN A 39 18.11 -6.12 2.21
N GLU A 40 18.87 -5.02 2.27
CA GLU A 40 18.54 -3.75 1.60
C GLU A 40 18.24 -3.94 0.10
N MET A 41 18.96 -4.85 -0.57
CA MET A 41 18.77 -5.18 -1.98
C MET A 41 17.39 -5.81 -2.27
N ALA A 42 16.83 -6.57 -1.32
CA ALA A 42 15.48 -7.10 -1.47
C ALA A 42 14.45 -5.96 -1.40
N LEU A 43 14.58 -5.04 -0.43
CA LEU A 43 13.63 -3.93 -0.27
C LEU A 43 13.71 -2.89 -1.38
N SER A 44 14.89 -2.59 -1.91
CA SER A 44 15.06 -1.60 -3.00
C SER A 44 14.31 -2.01 -4.28
N SER A 45 14.08 -3.30 -4.45
CA SER A 45 13.41 -3.88 -5.61
C SER A 45 11.89 -4.04 -5.44
N LEU A 46 11.35 -3.83 -4.24
CA LEU A 46 9.92 -3.96 -3.94
C LEU A 46 9.07 -2.96 -4.74
N GLY A 47 9.68 -1.85 -5.20
CA GLY A 47 9.04 -0.84 -6.04
C GLY A 47 9.30 -0.99 -7.54
N THR A 48 10.02 -2.02 -7.99
CA THR A 48 10.39 -2.22 -9.41
C THR A 48 9.81 -3.48 -10.03
N MET A 49 9.12 -4.32 -9.26
CA MET A 49 8.45 -5.51 -9.74
C MET A 49 7.14 -5.75 -8.96
N ASN A 50 6.30 -6.66 -9.45
CA ASN A 50 5.03 -6.95 -8.76
C ASN A 50 5.26 -7.66 -7.41
N LEU A 51 4.29 -7.54 -6.50
CA LEU A 51 4.37 -8.12 -5.14
C LEU A 51 4.67 -9.62 -5.12
N PHE A 52 4.00 -10.39 -5.96
CA PHE A 52 4.06 -11.85 -5.95
C PHE A 52 5.34 -12.37 -6.60
N GLU A 53 5.77 -11.76 -7.70
CA GLU A 53 7.04 -12.01 -8.35
C GLU A 53 8.19 -11.65 -7.42
N TRP A 54 8.11 -10.50 -6.74
CA TRP A 54 9.08 -10.10 -5.72
C TRP A 54 9.16 -11.14 -4.61
N LEU A 55 8.01 -11.53 -4.06
CA LEU A 55 7.95 -12.47 -2.95
C LEU A 55 8.53 -13.84 -3.36
N ILE A 56 8.12 -14.37 -4.52
CA ILE A 56 8.63 -15.65 -5.02
C ILE A 56 10.14 -15.57 -5.29
N ARG A 57 10.60 -14.53 -6.00
CA ARG A 57 12.03 -14.37 -6.33
C ARG A 57 12.87 -14.27 -5.08
N TYR A 58 12.56 -13.37 -4.16
CA TYR A 58 13.42 -13.16 -3.00
C TYR A 58 13.23 -14.20 -1.90
N GLU A 59 12.11 -14.92 -1.84
CA GLU A 59 11.99 -16.08 -0.96
C GLU A 59 12.88 -17.24 -1.45
N THR A 60 13.08 -17.41 -2.77
CA THR A 60 14.04 -18.40 -3.28
C THR A 60 15.50 -18.04 -2.98
N ILE A 61 15.83 -16.74 -2.93
CA ILE A 61 17.19 -16.25 -2.65
C ILE A 61 17.49 -16.19 -1.15
N TYR A 62 16.50 -15.78 -0.34
CA TYR A 62 16.62 -15.57 1.09
C TYR A 62 15.46 -16.26 1.84
N PRO A 63 15.44 -17.61 1.88
CA PRO A 63 14.33 -18.35 2.44
C PRO A 63 14.11 -18.01 3.91
N GLY A 64 12.86 -17.74 4.26
CA GLY A 64 12.46 -17.41 5.62
C GLY A 64 12.94 -16.06 6.12
N LYS A 65 13.60 -15.20 5.32
CA LYS A 65 13.97 -13.83 5.74
C LYS A 65 12.85 -12.81 5.51
N LEU A 66 11.87 -13.12 4.67
CA LEU A 66 10.77 -12.22 4.30
C LEU A 66 9.44 -12.52 5.03
N TRP A 67 9.47 -13.44 6.00
CA TRP A 67 8.29 -13.85 6.77
C TRP A 67 7.55 -12.66 7.40
N TRP A 68 8.29 -11.66 7.89
CA TRP A 68 7.73 -10.47 8.53
C TRP A 68 6.90 -9.66 7.54
N PHE A 69 7.37 -9.53 6.30
CA PHE A 69 6.65 -8.77 5.28
C PHE A 69 5.39 -9.50 4.83
N ALA A 70 5.48 -10.82 4.60
CA ALA A 70 4.31 -11.64 4.30
C ALA A 70 3.26 -11.60 5.43
N SER A 71 3.71 -11.66 6.69
CA SER A 71 2.85 -11.54 7.87
C SER A 71 2.20 -10.16 7.95
N PHE A 72 2.94 -9.10 7.63
CA PHE A 72 2.39 -7.75 7.59
C PHE A 72 1.28 -7.61 6.54
N VAL A 73 1.50 -8.09 5.31
CA VAL A 73 0.47 -8.09 4.24
C VAL A 73 -0.76 -8.87 4.67
N LEU A 74 -0.59 -10.04 5.30
CA LEU A 74 -1.69 -10.85 5.84
C LEU A 74 -2.47 -10.09 6.91
N PHE A 75 -1.80 -9.43 7.85
CA PHE A 75 -2.47 -8.64 8.89
C PHE A 75 -3.22 -7.44 8.34
N VAL A 76 -2.66 -6.72 7.36
CA VAL A 76 -3.36 -5.63 6.65
C VAL A 76 -4.63 -6.14 5.96
N PHE A 77 -4.56 -7.32 5.35
CA PHE A 77 -5.71 -7.95 4.70
C PHE A 77 -6.81 -8.30 5.71
N ILE A 78 -6.47 -8.96 6.81
CA ILE A 78 -7.42 -9.31 7.87
C ILE A 78 -7.99 -8.03 8.51
N LEU A 79 -7.16 -7.01 8.76
CA LEU A 79 -7.58 -5.73 9.31
C LEU A 79 -8.56 -5.01 8.38
N SER A 80 -8.34 -5.09 7.07
CA SER A 80 -9.23 -4.52 6.05
C SER A 80 -10.60 -5.22 6.08
N ILE A 81 -10.62 -6.56 6.18
CA ILE A 81 -11.86 -7.33 6.35
C ILE A 81 -12.57 -6.94 7.66
N ASN A 82 -11.84 -6.87 8.77
CA ASN A 82 -12.40 -6.47 10.07
C ASN A 82 -12.99 -5.06 10.01
N THR A 83 -12.30 -4.12 9.37
CA THR A 83 -12.76 -2.73 9.20
C THR A 83 -14.02 -2.68 8.33
N LEU A 84 -14.11 -3.50 7.28
CA LEU A 84 -15.31 -3.61 6.45
C LEU A 84 -16.51 -4.10 7.27
N PHE A 85 -16.37 -5.21 8.01
CA PHE A 85 -17.44 -5.76 8.84
C PHE A 85 -17.86 -4.81 9.97
N CYS A 86 -16.90 -4.18 10.65
CA CYS A 86 -17.16 -3.15 11.65
C CYS A 86 -17.96 -1.97 11.07
N THR A 87 -17.59 -1.53 9.87
CA THR A 87 -18.23 -0.40 9.18
C THR A 87 -19.64 -0.77 8.73
N LEU A 88 -19.84 -1.93 8.10
CA LEU A 88 -21.15 -2.43 7.69
C LEU A 88 -22.11 -2.59 8.88
N ARG A 89 -21.62 -3.14 10.00
CA ARG A 89 -22.42 -3.32 11.23
C ARG A 89 -22.89 -1.99 11.81
N ARG A 90 -22.06 -0.94 11.77
CA ARG A 90 -22.40 0.38 12.32
C ARG A 90 -23.21 1.25 11.37
N ILE A 91 -22.99 1.16 10.05
CA ILE A 91 -23.75 1.93 9.05
C ILE A 91 -25.19 1.43 8.93
N ARG A 92 -25.42 0.10 8.98
CA ARG A 92 -26.76 -0.48 8.77
C ARG A 92 -27.87 0.11 9.66
N PRO A 93 -27.72 0.23 11.00
CA PRO A 93 -28.74 0.85 11.84
C PRO A 93 -28.86 2.36 11.59
N ILE A 94 -27.75 3.06 11.35
CA ILE A 94 -27.75 4.51 11.08
C ILE A 94 -28.54 4.82 9.81
N LEU A 95 -28.30 4.06 8.73
CA LEU A 95 -29.00 4.22 7.46
C LEU A 95 -30.49 3.89 7.60
N ALA A 96 -30.84 2.84 8.35
CA ALA A 96 -32.23 2.50 8.65
C ALA A 96 -32.95 3.61 9.44
N THR A 97 -32.26 4.27 10.38
CA THR A 97 -32.79 5.41 11.12
C THR A 97 -32.92 6.65 10.24
N ILE A 98 -31.95 6.96 9.38
CA ILE A 98 -32.01 8.12 8.46
C ILE A 98 -33.14 7.95 7.43
N LEU A 99 -33.35 6.73 6.93
CA LEU A 99 -34.44 6.44 5.97
C LEU A 99 -35.83 6.51 6.63
N LYS A 100 -35.93 6.23 7.94
CA LYS A 100 -37.20 6.25 8.68
C LYS A 100 -37.49 7.56 9.40
N ALA A 101 -36.47 8.31 9.82
CA ALA A 101 -36.61 9.54 10.60
C ALA A 101 -36.25 10.76 9.73
N ARG A 102 -37.21 11.65 9.52
CA ARG A 102 -37.07 12.86 8.70
C ARG A 102 -36.19 13.94 9.37
N GLU A 103 -35.94 13.84 10.67
CA GLU A 103 -35.21 14.86 11.43
C GLU A 103 -34.28 14.29 12.50
N THR A 104 -32.99 14.63 12.36
CA THR A 104 -31.94 14.90 13.39
C THR A 104 -30.56 14.78 12.75
N LYS A 105 -30.23 15.73 11.86
CA LYS A 105 -29.08 15.63 10.94
C LYS A 105 -27.71 15.84 11.61
N GLY A 106 -27.64 16.52 12.75
CA GLY A 106 -26.36 16.92 13.37
C GLY A 106 -25.50 15.77 13.93
N PRO A 107 -25.96 15.03 14.96
CA PRO A 107 -25.15 14.00 15.61
C PRO A 107 -24.97 12.73 14.76
N LEU A 108 -25.91 12.44 13.85
CA LEU A 108 -25.82 11.30 12.93
C LEU A 108 -24.74 11.52 11.85
N PHE A 109 -24.59 12.76 11.35
CA PHE A 109 -23.59 13.08 10.34
C PHE A 109 -22.16 12.92 10.86
N LYS A 110 -21.87 13.34 12.10
CA LYS A 110 -20.55 13.13 12.74
C LYS A 110 -20.21 11.65 12.89
N ARG A 111 -21.19 10.81 13.21
CA ARG A 111 -21.01 9.34 13.28
C ARG A 111 -20.80 8.72 11.91
N LEU A 112 -21.36 9.29 10.85
CA LEU A 112 -21.12 8.82 9.48
C LEU A 112 -19.71 9.20 8.99
N MET A 113 -19.22 10.39 9.35
CA MET A 113 -17.89 10.87 8.94
C MET A 113 -16.75 9.94 9.36
N ILE A 114 -16.76 9.44 10.61
CA ILE A 114 -15.72 8.50 11.06
C ILE A 114 -15.75 7.17 10.29
N HIS A 115 -16.93 6.73 9.85
CA HIS A 115 -17.08 5.56 9.00
C HIS A 115 -16.71 5.85 7.53
N GLY A 116 -16.89 7.09 7.08
CA GLY A 116 -16.37 7.58 5.80
C GLY A 116 -14.85 7.46 5.72
N ILE A 117 -14.14 7.85 6.78
CA ILE A 117 -12.67 7.70 6.87
C ILE A 117 -12.25 6.23 6.72
N HIS A 118 -12.94 5.31 7.41
CA HIS A 118 -12.66 3.87 7.28
C HIS A 118 -12.85 3.37 5.84
N LEU A 119 -13.93 3.79 5.17
CA LEU A 119 -14.19 3.46 3.76
C LEU A 119 -13.13 4.04 2.83
N SER A 120 -12.71 5.28 3.04
CA SER A 120 -11.61 5.90 2.28
C SER A 120 -10.29 5.17 2.49
N PHE A 121 -9.96 4.82 3.74
CA PHE A 121 -8.79 4.01 4.05
C PHE A 121 -8.82 2.66 3.34
N LEU A 122 -9.95 1.93 3.41
CA LEU A 122 -10.14 0.67 2.70
C LEU A 122 -9.96 0.82 1.18
N MET A 123 -10.52 1.88 0.60
CA MET A 123 -10.42 2.15 -0.84
C MET A 123 -8.97 2.45 -1.25
N ILE A 124 -8.24 3.24 -0.45
CA ILE A 124 -6.82 3.52 -0.68
C ILE A 124 -6.00 2.23 -0.57
N THR A 125 -6.17 1.46 0.51
CA THR A 125 -5.44 0.20 0.71
C THR A 125 -5.72 -0.79 -0.41
N LEU A 126 -6.98 -0.91 -0.84
CA LEU A 126 -7.36 -1.77 -1.97
C LEU A 126 -6.74 -1.28 -3.27
N GLY A 127 -6.77 0.03 -3.54
CA GLY A 127 -6.15 0.62 -4.72
C GLY A 127 -4.65 0.36 -4.75
N TYR A 128 -3.95 0.59 -3.64
CA TYR A 128 -2.53 0.26 -3.51
C TYR A 128 -2.26 -1.22 -3.71
N PHE A 129 -3.05 -2.10 -3.09
CA PHE A 129 -2.89 -3.55 -3.23
C PHE A 129 -3.09 -4.01 -4.68
N LEU A 130 -4.11 -3.48 -5.37
CA LEU A 130 -4.35 -3.78 -6.78
C LEU A 130 -3.20 -3.25 -7.66
N SER A 131 -2.74 -2.02 -7.44
CA SER A 131 -1.58 -1.48 -8.14
C SER A 131 -0.33 -2.34 -7.89
N PHE A 132 -0.06 -2.75 -6.65
CA PHE A 132 1.12 -3.54 -6.32
C PHE A 132 1.09 -4.98 -6.89
N THR A 133 -0.09 -5.52 -7.11
CA THR A 133 -0.28 -6.90 -7.62
C THR A 133 -0.49 -6.97 -9.13
N LYS A 134 -0.96 -5.88 -9.75
CA LYS A 134 -1.30 -5.83 -11.19
C LYS A 134 -0.45 -4.85 -12.00
N SER A 135 0.34 -4.00 -11.36
CA SER A 135 1.25 -3.13 -12.10
C SER A 135 2.42 -3.96 -12.61
N ASP A 136 2.46 -4.16 -13.92
CA ASP A 136 3.67 -4.59 -14.61
C ASP A 136 4.58 -3.37 -14.76
N ILE A 137 5.64 -3.33 -13.97
CA ILE A 137 6.71 -2.38 -14.16
C ILE A 137 7.60 -3.00 -15.23
N HIS A 138 7.54 -2.46 -16.45
CA HIS A 138 8.46 -2.87 -17.51
C HIS A 138 9.86 -2.31 -17.21
N PRO A 139 10.83 -3.13 -16.76
CA PRO A 139 12.19 -2.63 -16.54
C PRO A 139 12.85 -2.15 -17.84
N SER A 140 12.30 -2.51 -19.00
CA SER A 140 12.72 -2.03 -20.32
C SER A 140 12.48 -0.52 -20.55
N ILE A 141 11.72 0.15 -19.68
CA ILE A 141 11.45 1.60 -19.78
C ILE A 141 12.27 2.39 -18.74
N ILE A 142 12.94 1.71 -17.80
CA ILE A 142 13.80 2.36 -16.81
C ILE A 142 15.16 2.61 -17.44
N LEU A 143 15.27 3.73 -18.15
CA LEU A 143 16.53 4.20 -18.68
C LEU A 143 17.41 4.75 -17.55
N THR A 144 18.46 4.01 -17.20
CA THR A 144 19.52 4.50 -16.30
C THR A 144 20.64 5.16 -17.11
N PRO A 145 21.24 6.29 -16.64
CA PRO A 145 22.40 6.89 -17.30
C PRO A 145 23.52 5.86 -17.46
N ASN A 146 24.06 5.72 -18.68
CA ASN A 146 25.06 4.71 -19.06
C ASN A 146 24.61 3.24 -18.99
N GLY A 147 23.32 2.97 -18.74
CA GLY A 147 22.74 1.63 -18.72
C GLY A 147 22.74 0.93 -20.09
N PRO A 148 22.24 -0.31 -20.13
CA PRO A 148 22.08 -1.07 -21.38
C PRO A 148 21.17 -0.32 -22.36
N SER A 149 21.43 -0.45 -23.66
CA SER A 149 20.55 0.09 -24.70
C SER A 149 19.26 -0.74 -24.77
N HIS A 150 18.12 -0.07 -24.89
CA HIS A 150 16.81 -0.71 -24.95
C HIS A 150 16.24 -0.60 -26.36
N LYS A 151 15.80 -1.71 -26.94
CA LYS A 151 15.10 -1.74 -28.23
C LYS A 151 13.65 -1.27 -28.04
N ILE A 152 13.24 -0.27 -28.81
CA ILE A 152 11.85 0.20 -28.91
C ILE A 152 11.16 -0.42 -30.12
N ASP A 153 11.91 -0.69 -31.19
CA ASP A 153 11.46 -1.36 -32.41
C ASP A 153 12.62 -2.23 -32.98
N GLU A 154 12.38 -3.05 -34.00
CA GLU A 154 13.39 -3.96 -34.59
C GLU A 154 14.70 -3.22 -34.96
N ASP A 155 14.57 -1.96 -35.42
CA ASP A 155 15.65 -1.09 -35.89
C ASP A 155 16.00 0.10 -34.98
N THR A 156 15.27 0.32 -33.88
CA THR A 156 15.49 1.50 -33.01
C THR A 156 15.89 1.12 -31.60
N THR A 157 17.14 1.42 -31.23
CA THR A 157 17.64 1.32 -29.85
C THR A 157 17.77 2.70 -29.23
N ILE A 158 17.22 2.90 -28.03
CA ILE A 158 17.40 4.11 -27.25
C ILE A 158 18.35 3.83 -26.08
N ARG A 159 19.29 4.73 -25.82
CA ARG A 159 20.22 4.63 -24.70
C ARG A 159 20.36 5.99 -24.04
N LEU A 160 19.88 6.12 -22.82
CA LEU A 160 20.02 7.34 -22.07
C LEU A 160 21.49 7.65 -21.76
N MET A 161 22.02 8.64 -22.47
CA MET A 161 23.41 9.06 -22.38
C MET A 161 23.64 9.91 -21.13
N THR A 162 22.77 10.87 -20.85
CA THR A 162 22.95 11.78 -19.72
C THR A 162 21.62 12.32 -19.23
N ILE A 163 21.46 12.33 -17.90
CA ILE A 163 20.39 13.08 -17.23
C ILE A 163 21.02 14.31 -16.58
N LYS A 164 20.68 15.50 -17.07
CA LYS A 164 20.97 16.76 -16.38
C LYS A 164 19.83 17.09 -15.42
N LYS A 165 20.11 16.97 -14.12
CA LYS A 165 19.20 17.41 -13.05
C LYS A 165 19.35 18.91 -12.86
N LEU A 166 18.29 19.68 -13.09
CA LEU A 166 18.25 21.10 -12.82
C LEU A 166 17.87 21.30 -11.35
N PHE A 167 18.83 21.77 -10.55
CA PHE A 167 18.62 22.03 -9.13
C PHE A 167 18.05 23.44 -8.90
N TYR A 168 17.20 23.56 -7.87
CA TYR A 168 16.64 24.84 -7.45
C TYR A 168 17.75 25.80 -7.01
N LYS A 169 17.88 26.93 -7.72
CA LYS A 169 18.83 28.01 -7.43
C LYS A 169 18.16 29.25 -6.80
N GLY A 170 16.90 29.15 -6.41
CA GLY A 170 16.16 30.27 -5.81
C GLY A 170 16.57 30.55 -4.36
N HIS A 171 16.00 31.61 -3.79
CA HIS A 171 16.41 32.15 -2.49
C HIS A 171 15.78 31.41 -1.29
N MET A 172 14.86 30.48 -1.53
CA MET A 172 14.27 29.65 -0.49
C MET A 172 15.25 28.55 -0.07
N GLU A 173 15.88 28.71 1.10
CA GLU A 173 16.80 27.70 1.66
C GLU A 173 16.18 26.30 1.77
N ALA A 174 14.89 26.22 2.11
CA ALA A 174 14.16 24.94 2.23
C ALA A 174 14.08 24.15 0.90
N MET A 175 14.28 24.80 -0.24
CA MET A 175 14.24 24.18 -1.56
C MET A 175 15.64 23.94 -2.15
N LYS A 176 16.70 24.38 -1.47
CA LYS A 176 18.09 24.23 -1.92
C LYS A 176 18.45 22.75 -2.04
N GLY A 177 18.92 22.34 -3.22
CA GLY A 177 19.25 20.94 -3.51
C GLY A 177 18.09 20.07 -4.01
N ARG A 178 16.87 20.62 -4.12
CA ARG A 178 15.76 19.91 -4.79
C ARG A 178 15.85 20.03 -6.31
N ILE A 179 15.47 18.97 -7.01
CA ILE A 179 15.41 18.90 -8.47
C ILE A 179 14.13 19.59 -8.92
N VAL A 180 14.24 20.60 -9.79
CA VAL A 180 13.13 21.41 -10.32
C VAL A 180 12.81 21.02 -11.76
N GLY A 181 13.78 20.45 -12.46
CA GLY A 181 13.61 19.96 -13.82
C GLY A 181 14.59 18.84 -14.11
N VAL A 182 14.22 18.00 -15.07
CA VAL A 182 15.05 16.92 -15.56
C VAL A 182 15.15 17.11 -17.06
N ASP A 183 16.37 17.30 -17.56
CA ASP A 183 16.66 17.31 -18.98
C ASP A 183 17.44 16.03 -19.31
N ALA A 184 17.01 15.34 -20.36
CA ALA A 184 17.49 14.00 -20.70
C ALA A 184 17.91 13.96 -22.16
N THR A 185 19.13 13.52 -22.42
CA THR A 185 19.64 13.27 -23.77
C THR A 185 19.63 11.77 -24.03
N LEU A 186 18.81 11.35 -25.00
CA LEU A 186 18.59 9.96 -25.41
C LEU A 186 19.59 9.47 -26.46
#